data_AF-A0A518D1V6-F1
#
_entry.id   AF-A0A518D1V6-F1
#
_cell.length_a   1.000
_cell.length_b   1.000
_cell.length_c   1.000
_cell.angle_alpha   90.00
_cell.angle_beta   90.00
_cell.angle_gamma   90.00
#
_symmetry.space_group_name_H-M   'P 1'
#
loop_
_entity.id
_entity.type
_entity.pdbx_description
1 polymer ?
#
loop_
_entity_poly.entity_id
_entity_poly.type
_entity_poly.pdbx_seq_one_letter_code
_entity_poly.pdbx_strand_id
1 'polypeptide(L)'
;MEQRSIARLRPFVAAALVLFAWTARPAAADPARGPFTSLVTVQGSGAQARESSVVEAAAPTPESGGAKDEEAGRFFSEPSDAQRRAAELFDAGVGAWRESRYGRAEELWLVALDTIGAPPETDSADAVLFDRHALLFNLGNAAFRAERPLEAVGWYRAALRHQPRHAATHDNLELARQRAELDGGTGLEPTAAWGAYLAAWTPGEARWLALLGLGPLAVTLLIEALRGGRAAMLWAGSALVVAGVLFAPLVHGHLTADERPQMVIAPEGVSLRSEARTGSTVVARAAAGEDVLRRDALPEWIQVELADGTLGWVPRAELFDLRR
;
A
#
# COMPACT_ATOMS: atom_id res chain seq x y z
N MET A 1 -15.18 -37.23 47.01
CA MET A 1 -13.97 -36.39 46.89
C MET A 1 -13.41 -36.60 45.49
N GLU A 2 -14.22 -36.39 44.44
CA GLU A 2 -14.50 -35.10 43.75
C GLU A 2 -13.21 -34.51 43.13
N GLN A 3 -12.86 -34.79 41.87
CA GLN A 3 -13.54 -34.38 40.63
C GLN A 3 -14.00 -32.90 40.60
N ARG A 4 -13.12 -31.97 41.02
CA ARG A 4 -13.35 -30.52 40.83
C ARG A 4 -12.07 -29.79 40.41
N SER A 5 -11.70 -29.87 39.13
CA SER A 5 -10.71 -28.93 38.57
C SER A 5 -10.72 -28.75 37.04
N ILE A 6 -11.75 -29.24 36.32
CA ILE A 6 -11.84 -29.07 34.85
C ILE A 6 -13.25 -28.59 34.43
N ALA A 7 -13.71 -27.47 34.99
CA ALA A 7 -15.03 -26.91 34.65
C ALA A 7 -15.09 -25.36 34.66
N ARG A 8 -14.02 -24.67 34.24
CA ARG A 8 -14.03 -23.20 34.11
C ARG A 8 -13.41 -22.66 32.81
N LEU A 9 -13.60 -23.38 31.71
CA LEU A 9 -13.18 -22.92 30.37
C LEU A 9 -14.31 -22.90 29.32
N ARG A 10 -15.58 -22.96 29.75
CA ARG A 10 -16.75 -22.86 28.86
C ARG A 10 -17.84 -21.98 29.50
N PRO A 11 -17.66 -20.64 29.50
CA PRO A 11 -18.73 -19.81 28.93
C PRO A 11 -18.26 -18.51 28.25
N PHE A 12 -16.97 -18.31 27.93
CA PHE A 12 -16.48 -17.01 27.44
C PHE A 12 -16.57 -16.77 25.93
N VAL A 13 -16.94 -17.77 25.12
CA VAL A 13 -17.19 -17.57 23.68
C VAL A 13 -18.65 -17.15 23.39
N ALA A 14 -19.58 -17.36 24.34
CA ALA A 14 -21.00 -17.07 24.12
C ALA A 14 -21.42 -15.64 24.54
N ALA A 15 -20.61 -14.91 25.31
CA ALA A 15 -20.98 -13.59 25.83
C ALA A 15 -20.68 -12.42 24.88
N ALA A 16 -19.87 -12.63 23.84
CA ALA A 16 -19.55 -11.59 22.85
C ALA A 16 -20.69 -11.34 21.83
N LEU A 17 -21.68 -12.24 21.74
CA LEU A 17 -22.80 -12.12 20.80
C LEU A 17 -24.09 -11.52 21.39
N VAL A 18 -24.15 -11.26 22.71
CA VAL A 18 -25.38 -10.75 23.37
C VAL A 18 -25.30 -9.24 23.67
N LEU A 19 -24.12 -8.63 23.62
CA LEU A 19 -23.93 -7.19 23.89
C LEU A 19 -24.23 -6.26 22.71
N PHE A 20 -24.50 -6.80 21.51
CA PHE A 20 -24.94 -5.99 20.36
C PHE A 20 -26.48 -5.84 20.25
N ALA A 21 -27.24 -6.58 21.07
CA ALA A 21 -28.71 -6.63 20.96
C ALA A 21 -29.46 -5.68 21.94
N TRP A 22 -28.77 -4.80 22.68
CA TRP A 22 -29.41 -4.01 23.75
C TRP A 22 -29.19 -2.49 23.68
N THR A 23 -28.83 -1.93 22.52
CA THR A 23 -28.78 -0.46 22.33
C THR A 23 -29.60 0.07 21.15
N ALA A 24 -30.34 -0.79 20.44
CA ALA A 24 -31.25 -0.36 19.38
C ALA A 24 -32.73 -0.51 19.81
N ARG A 25 -33.21 0.41 20.65
CA ARG A 25 -34.65 0.74 20.69
C ARG A 25 -34.86 1.94 19.77
N PRO A 26 -35.60 1.80 18.65
CA PRO A 26 -35.93 2.95 17.82
C PRO A 26 -36.93 3.83 18.57
N ALA A 27 -36.51 5.05 18.92
CA ALA A 27 -37.44 6.12 19.24
C ALA A 27 -38.19 6.51 17.96
N ALA A 28 -39.51 6.59 18.05
CA ALA A 28 -40.41 6.91 16.94
C ALA A 28 -39.99 8.22 16.25
N ALA A 29 -39.87 8.19 14.92
CA ALA A 29 -39.61 9.34 14.09
C ALA A 29 -40.87 10.21 13.99
N ASP A 30 -40.74 11.48 14.39
CA ASP A 30 -41.71 12.55 14.13
C ASP A 30 -41.29 13.28 12.83
N PRO A 31 -42.06 13.19 11.73
CA PRO A 31 -41.62 13.61 10.39
C PRO A 31 -41.86 15.10 10.08
N ALA A 32 -41.84 15.98 11.08
CA ALA A 32 -42.11 17.40 10.86
C ALA A 32 -41.22 18.29 11.73
N ARG A 33 -39.95 18.50 11.31
CA ARG A 33 -39.11 19.68 11.60
C ARG A 33 -37.73 19.52 10.95
N GLY A 34 -37.53 20.13 9.78
CA GLY A 34 -36.20 20.60 9.37
C GLY A 34 -35.86 21.89 10.13
N PRO A 35 -34.59 22.10 10.52
CA PRO A 35 -33.77 23.15 9.87
C PRO A 35 -32.26 22.78 9.91
N PHE A 36 -31.32 23.28 9.10
CA PHE A 36 -31.00 24.66 8.76
C PHE A 36 -30.22 24.68 7.44
N THR A 37 -30.68 25.54 6.54
CA THR A 37 -29.88 26.12 5.45
C THR A 37 -28.88 27.11 6.05
N SER A 38 -27.60 26.95 5.77
CA SER A 38 -26.62 28.03 5.88
C SER A 38 -25.88 28.18 4.56
N LEU A 39 -26.28 29.23 3.84
CA LEU A 39 -25.52 29.89 2.79
C LEU A 39 -24.11 30.20 3.29
N VAL A 40 -23.08 29.73 2.59
CA VAL A 40 -21.77 30.36 2.59
C VAL A 40 -21.55 30.95 1.22
N THR A 41 -21.54 32.27 1.23
CA THR A 41 -21.27 33.19 0.13
C THR A 41 -19.93 32.90 -0.52
N VAL A 42 -19.96 32.71 -1.84
CA VAL A 42 -18.82 32.79 -2.74
C VAL A 42 -18.23 34.20 -2.67
N GLN A 43 -16.97 34.31 -2.26
CA GLN A 43 -16.15 35.47 -2.58
C GLN A 43 -14.77 34.97 -3.00
N GLY A 44 -14.52 35.05 -4.30
CA GLY A 44 -13.30 34.59 -4.93
C GLY A 44 -12.08 35.39 -4.52
N SER A 45 -10.95 34.69 -4.41
CA SER A 45 -9.62 35.24 -4.61
C SER A 45 -8.65 34.08 -4.86
N GLY A 46 -8.04 34.05 -6.05
CA GLY A 46 -6.78 33.34 -6.27
C GLY A 46 -6.84 31.88 -6.71
N ALA A 47 -7.82 31.45 -7.51
CA ALA A 47 -7.67 30.26 -8.34
C ALA A 47 -6.74 30.60 -9.52
N GLN A 48 -5.43 30.64 -9.27
CA GLN A 48 -4.47 30.41 -10.33
C GLN A 48 -4.62 28.95 -10.73
N ALA A 49 -5.11 28.72 -11.95
CA ALA A 49 -5.05 27.44 -12.62
C ALA A 49 -3.61 26.92 -12.50
N ARG A 50 -3.39 25.93 -11.62
CA ARG A 50 -2.22 25.07 -11.75
C ARG A 50 -2.42 24.37 -13.08
N GLU A 51 -1.59 24.67 -14.06
CA GLU A 51 -1.43 23.80 -15.23
C GLU A 51 -1.33 22.37 -14.72
N SER A 52 -2.24 21.51 -15.18
CA SER A 52 -2.31 20.09 -14.84
C SER A 52 -1.17 19.35 -15.54
N SER A 53 0.06 19.71 -15.20
CA SER A 53 1.27 19.02 -15.59
C SER A 53 1.68 18.10 -14.45
N VAL A 54 2.20 16.92 -14.81
CA VAL A 54 2.92 16.04 -13.89
C VAL A 54 3.94 16.90 -13.16
N VAL A 55 4.13 16.67 -11.86
CA VAL A 55 5.27 17.23 -11.14
C VAL A 55 6.53 16.76 -11.88
N GLU A 56 7.11 17.63 -12.72
CA GLU A 56 8.20 17.33 -13.66
C GLU A 56 9.54 16.99 -12.97
N ALA A 57 9.54 16.94 -11.63
CA ALA A 57 10.72 16.73 -10.85
C ALA A 57 11.34 15.36 -11.17
N ALA A 58 12.54 15.38 -11.73
CA ALA A 58 13.58 14.44 -11.34
C ALA A 58 13.97 14.78 -9.90
N ALA A 59 13.15 14.35 -8.92
CA ALA A 59 13.27 14.68 -7.50
C ALA A 59 14.74 14.58 -7.04
N PRO A 60 15.17 15.49 -6.13
CA PRO A 60 16.58 15.68 -5.79
C PRO A 60 17.23 14.35 -5.40
N THR A 61 18.54 14.28 -5.60
CA THR A 61 19.43 13.24 -5.05
C THR A 61 18.86 12.72 -3.73
N PRO A 62 18.89 11.39 -3.45
CA PRO A 62 18.63 10.93 -2.10
C PRO A 62 19.43 11.87 -1.20
N GLU A 63 18.78 12.53 -0.23
CA GLU A 63 19.54 13.35 0.72
C GLU A 63 20.71 12.46 1.11
N SER A 64 21.92 12.87 0.70
CA SER A 64 23.12 12.22 1.12
C SER A 64 23.01 12.27 2.63
N GLY A 65 22.70 11.15 3.26
CA GLY A 65 22.74 10.96 4.70
C GLY A 65 24.20 11.13 5.13
N GLY A 66 24.67 12.35 5.06
CA GLY A 66 26.05 12.69 4.83
C GLY A 66 26.16 14.20 4.83
N ALA A 67 25.93 14.80 6.01
CA ALA A 67 26.69 15.93 6.56
C ALA A 67 25.96 16.64 7.73
N LYS A 68 25.26 15.92 8.62
CA LYS A 68 24.93 16.47 9.95
C LYS A 68 25.17 15.56 11.17
N ASP A 69 25.42 14.27 10.97
CA ASP A 69 25.70 13.36 12.09
C ASP A 69 27.08 12.68 11.94
N GLU A 70 28.17 13.46 12.04
CA GLU A 70 29.54 12.91 12.13
C GLU A 70 29.73 12.00 13.37
N GLU A 71 28.82 12.05 14.36
CA GLU A 71 28.84 11.16 15.53
C GLU A 71 27.98 9.89 15.39
N ALA A 72 27.11 9.76 14.37
CA ALA A 72 26.28 8.57 14.17
C ALA A 72 26.94 7.47 13.30
N GLY A 73 28.17 7.71 12.82
CA GLY A 73 28.88 6.85 11.87
C GLY A 73 29.45 5.53 12.39
N ARG A 74 29.01 5.01 13.55
CA ARG A 74 29.53 3.74 14.11
C ARG A 74 28.60 2.53 13.99
N PHE A 75 27.37 2.70 13.50
CA PHE A 75 26.37 1.62 13.47
C PHE A 75 25.69 1.37 12.12
N PHE A 76 26.05 2.08 11.06
CA PHE A 76 25.54 1.81 9.72
C PHE A 76 26.50 0.90 8.97
N SER A 77 25.98 -0.19 8.41
CA SER A 77 26.69 -1.04 7.45
C SER A 77 27.06 -0.19 6.23
N GLU A 78 28.32 -0.26 5.80
CA GLU A 78 28.76 0.35 4.53
C GLU A 78 27.85 -0.07 3.37
N PRO A 79 27.49 0.84 2.44
CA PRO A 79 26.68 0.48 1.29
C PRO A 79 27.35 -0.63 0.50
N SER A 80 26.57 -1.63 0.10
CA SER A 80 27.03 -2.66 -0.83
C SER A 80 27.47 -2.03 -2.17
N ASP A 81 28.38 -2.72 -2.88
CA ASP A 81 28.83 -2.31 -4.20
C ASP A 81 27.64 -2.11 -5.16
N ALA A 82 26.60 -2.94 -5.04
CA ALA A 82 25.36 -2.84 -5.80
C ALA A 82 24.59 -1.55 -5.49
N GLN A 83 24.46 -1.17 -4.22
CA GLN A 83 23.80 0.07 -3.82
C GLN A 83 24.56 1.31 -4.32
N ARG A 84 25.89 1.33 -4.22
CA ARG A 84 26.70 2.42 -4.76
C ARG A 84 26.52 2.52 -6.28
N ARG A 85 26.56 1.38 -6.97
CA ARG A 85 26.37 1.35 -8.42
C ARG A 85 25.00 1.85 -8.85
N ALA A 86 23.95 1.48 -8.12
CA ALA A 86 22.60 1.95 -8.39
C ALA A 86 22.43 3.45 -8.13
N ALA A 87 23.08 4.00 -7.10
CA ALA A 87 23.11 5.44 -6.85
C ALA A 87 23.77 6.20 -8.01
N GLU A 88 24.93 5.74 -8.50
CA GLU A 88 25.59 6.33 -9.67
C GLU A 88 24.70 6.32 -10.92
N LEU A 89 24.01 5.19 -11.16
CA LEU A 89 23.08 5.05 -12.28
C LEU A 89 21.86 5.95 -12.13
N PHE A 90 21.34 6.09 -10.91
CA PHE A 90 20.25 7.01 -10.60
C PHE A 90 20.61 8.45 -10.92
N ASP A 91 21.78 8.91 -10.43
CA ASP A 91 22.28 10.26 -10.67
C ASP A 91 22.55 10.52 -12.16
N ALA A 92 23.12 9.53 -12.86
CA ALA A 92 23.30 9.61 -14.31
C ALA A 92 21.96 9.72 -15.05
N GLY A 93 20.93 9.01 -14.58
CA GLY A 93 19.56 9.10 -15.10
C GLY A 93 18.94 10.47 -14.86
N VAL A 94 19.12 11.06 -13.67
CA VAL A 94 18.71 12.43 -13.36
C VAL A 94 19.41 13.44 -14.28
N GLY A 95 20.70 13.25 -14.55
CA GLY A 95 21.45 14.05 -15.52
C GLY A 95 20.85 13.97 -16.93
N ALA A 96 20.59 12.76 -17.43
CA ALA A 96 19.94 12.55 -18.72
C ALA A 96 18.54 13.16 -18.79
N TRP A 97 17.75 13.08 -17.72
CA TRP A 97 16.42 13.70 -17.62
C TRP A 97 16.48 15.22 -17.78
N ARG A 98 17.42 15.88 -17.09
CA ARG A 98 17.62 17.34 -17.17
C ARG A 98 17.98 17.79 -18.58
N GLU A 99 18.65 16.94 -19.34
CA GLU A 99 18.96 17.15 -20.75
C GLU A 99 17.81 16.76 -21.71
N SER A 100 16.62 16.46 -21.18
CA SER A 100 15.45 15.98 -21.94
C SER A 100 15.67 14.65 -22.68
N ARG A 101 16.70 13.87 -22.30
CA ARG A 101 16.98 12.54 -22.85
C ARG A 101 16.23 11.47 -22.06
N TYR A 102 14.89 11.53 -22.09
CA TYR A 102 14.02 10.72 -21.23
C TYR A 102 14.19 9.21 -21.40
N GLY A 103 14.32 8.70 -22.63
CA GLY A 103 14.55 7.26 -22.86
C GLY A 103 15.88 6.78 -22.25
N ARG A 104 16.92 7.63 -22.29
CA ARG A 104 18.20 7.30 -21.66
C ARG A 104 18.11 7.33 -20.13
N ALA A 105 17.34 8.27 -19.58
CA ALA A 105 17.07 8.31 -18.14
C ALA A 105 16.36 7.04 -17.67
N GLU A 106 15.32 6.62 -18.40
CA GLU A 106 14.59 5.38 -18.14
C GLU A 106 15.51 4.15 -18.18
N GLU A 107 16.32 3.98 -19.22
CA GLU A 107 17.29 2.87 -19.31
C GLU A 107 18.20 2.82 -18.08
N LEU A 108 18.77 3.96 -17.68
CA LEU A 108 19.67 4.04 -16.52
C LEU A 108 18.95 3.69 -15.22
N TRP A 109 17.71 4.15 -15.06
CA TRP A 109 16.89 3.84 -13.89
C TRP A 109 16.42 2.38 -13.85
N LEU A 110 16.09 1.77 -14.99
CA LEU A 110 15.79 0.33 -15.06
C LEU A 110 17.01 -0.51 -14.69
N VAL A 111 18.20 -0.16 -15.19
CA VAL A 111 19.44 -0.84 -14.81
C VAL A 111 19.75 -0.63 -13.33
N ALA A 112 19.50 0.55 -12.78
CA ALA A 112 19.64 0.82 -11.35
C ALA A 112 18.71 -0.09 -10.53
N LEU A 113 17.45 -0.23 -10.94
CA LEU A 113 16.45 -1.08 -10.29
C LEU A 113 16.85 -2.56 -10.32
N ASP A 114 17.33 -3.04 -11.48
CA ASP A 114 17.78 -4.42 -11.63
C ASP A 114 19.05 -4.69 -10.80
N THR A 115 19.94 -3.69 -10.67
CA THR A 115 21.18 -3.79 -9.88
C THR A 115 20.89 -3.99 -8.38
N ILE A 116 19.89 -3.30 -7.85
CA ILE A 116 19.47 -3.46 -6.44
C ILE A 116 18.54 -4.66 -6.22
N GLY A 117 18.02 -5.27 -7.29
CA GLY A 117 17.10 -6.40 -7.24
C GLY A 117 15.77 -6.07 -6.53
N ALA A 118 14.99 -7.10 -6.22
CA ALA A 118 13.82 -6.95 -5.35
C ALA A 118 14.30 -6.69 -3.90
N PRO A 119 13.57 -5.89 -3.11
CA PRO A 119 13.90 -5.74 -1.69
C PRO A 119 13.93 -7.11 -1.00
N PRO A 120 14.88 -7.35 -0.08
CA PRO A 120 14.92 -8.62 0.65
C PRO A 120 13.58 -8.87 1.35
N GLU A 121 13.09 -10.11 1.30
CA GLU A 121 11.83 -10.51 1.97
C GLU A 121 11.89 -10.29 3.49
N THR A 122 13.11 -10.22 4.03
CA THR A 122 13.38 -9.90 5.43
C THR A 122 13.80 -8.44 5.53
N ASP A 123 13.18 -7.73 6.47
CA ASP A 123 13.47 -6.35 6.83
C ASP A 123 14.83 -6.27 7.53
N SER A 124 15.91 -6.52 6.78
CA SER A 124 17.27 -6.37 7.27
C SER A 124 17.56 -4.88 7.47
N ALA A 125 18.15 -4.54 8.62
CA ALA A 125 18.53 -3.17 8.96
C ALA A 125 19.47 -2.52 7.92
N ASP A 126 20.07 -3.33 7.04
CA ASP A 126 20.94 -2.93 5.93
C ASP A 126 20.16 -2.36 4.70
N ALA A 127 18.83 -2.37 4.74
CA ALA A 127 17.96 -2.11 3.57
C ALA A 127 17.77 -0.62 3.20
N VAL A 128 18.39 0.35 3.87
CA VAL A 128 18.09 1.78 3.64
C VAL A 128 19.35 2.58 3.33
N LEU A 129 19.79 2.51 2.08
CA LEU A 129 20.73 3.49 1.52
C LEU A 129 20.30 4.04 0.15
N PHE A 130 19.26 3.46 -0.47
CA PHE A 130 18.78 3.87 -1.78
C PHE A 130 17.28 4.12 -1.74
N ASP A 131 16.85 5.33 -2.12
CA ASP A 131 15.44 5.70 -2.16
C ASP A 131 14.74 5.04 -3.36
N ARG A 132 14.24 3.82 -3.13
CA ARG A 132 13.49 3.06 -4.14
C ARG A 132 12.21 3.79 -4.56
N HIS A 133 11.56 4.54 -3.67
CA HIS A 133 10.38 5.33 -4.04
C HIS A 133 10.75 6.36 -5.09
N ALA A 134 11.83 7.13 -4.90
CA ALA A 134 12.27 8.13 -5.86
C ALA A 134 12.61 7.52 -7.23
N LEU A 135 13.27 6.35 -7.25
CA LEU A 135 13.57 5.61 -8.49
C LEU A 135 12.28 5.19 -9.23
N LEU A 136 11.33 4.57 -8.54
CA LEU A 136 10.07 4.13 -9.13
C LEU A 136 9.20 5.33 -9.58
N PHE A 137 9.20 6.42 -8.81
CA PHE A 137 8.53 7.67 -9.17
C PHE A 137 9.11 8.26 -10.47
N ASN A 138 10.43 8.29 -10.60
CA ASN A 138 11.11 8.78 -11.79
C ASN A 138 10.85 7.90 -13.03
N LEU A 139 10.80 6.57 -12.86
CA LEU A 139 10.36 5.65 -13.92
C LEU A 139 8.92 5.91 -14.35
N GLY A 140 8.03 6.22 -13.40
CA GLY A 140 6.65 6.65 -13.69
C GLY A 140 6.60 7.94 -14.51
N ASN A 141 7.41 8.94 -14.15
CA ASN A 141 7.54 10.17 -14.92
C ASN A 141 8.05 9.90 -16.34
N ALA A 142 9.04 9.02 -16.50
CA ALA A 142 9.57 8.63 -17.82
C ALA A 142 8.53 7.90 -18.68
N ALA A 143 7.80 6.94 -18.12
CA ALA A 143 6.72 6.24 -18.81
C ALA A 143 5.60 7.21 -19.24
N PHE A 144 5.24 8.16 -18.37
CA PHE A 144 4.23 9.17 -18.68
C PHE A 144 4.66 10.06 -19.86
N ARG A 145 5.93 10.51 -19.87
CA ARG A 145 6.50 11.30 -20.98
C ARG A 145 6.61 10.51 -22.28
N ALA A 146 6.81 9.20 -22.19
CA ALA A 146 6.84 8.30 -23.33
C ALA A 146 5.45 7.92 -23.86
N GLU A 147 4.38 8.61 -23.42
CA GLU A 147 2.98 8.32 -23.79
C GLU A 147 2.53 6.87 -23.47
N ARG A 148 3.11 6.28 -22.41
CA ARG A 148 2.71 4.97 -21.86
C ARG A 148 2.00 5.16 -20.50
N PRO A 149 0.76 5.70 -20.48
CA PRO A 149 0.12 6.11 -19.23
C PRO A 149 -0.24 4.92 -18.33
N LEU A 150 -0.57 3.75 -18.89
CA LEU A 150 -0.81 2.52 -18.10
C LEU A 150 0.45 2.04 -17.37
N GLU A 151 1.62 2.08 -18.03
CA GLU A 151 2.88 1.77 -17.35
C GLU A 151 3.22 2.81 -16.28
N ALA A 152 2.97 4.09 -16.54
CA ALA A 152 3.15 5.16 -15.55
C ALA A 152 2.30 4.93 -14.30
N VAL A 153 1.02 4.54 -14.46
CA VAL A 153 0.15 4.13 -13.35
C VAL A 153 0.79 2.99 -12.55
N GLY A 154 1.34 1.98 -13.23
CA GLY A 154 2.02 0.84 -12.59
C GLY A 154 3.20 1.29 -11.73
N TRP A 155 4.07 2.13 -12.29
CA TRP A 155 5.24 2.67 -11.59
C TRP A 155 4.88 3.54 -10.38
N TYR A 156 3.91 4.45 -10.50
CA TYR A 156 3.48 5.27 -9.36
C TYR A 156 2.83 4.44 -8.26
N ARG A 157 2.03 3.43 -8.62
CA ARG A 157 1.45 2.50 -7.65
C ARG A 157 2.53 1.68 -6.94
N ALA A 158 3.56 1.22 -7.67
CA ALA A 158 4.72 0.56 -7.06
C ALA A 158 5.46 1.51 -6.10
N ALA A 159 5.68 2.76 -6.49
CA ALA A 159 6.30 3.77 -5.63
C ALA A 159 5.50 4.00 -4.33
N LEU A 160 4.17 4.11 -4.41
CA LEU A 160 3.30 4.28 -3.24
C LEU A 160 3.34 3.11 -2.26
N ARG A 161 3.77 1.91 -2.67
CA ARG A 161 3.98 0.81 -1.70
C ARG A 161 5.17 1.07 -0.78
N HIS A 162 6.12 1.91 -1.20
CA HIS A 162 7.25 2.35 -0.37
C HIS A 162 6.92 3.60 0.45
N GLN A 163 6.22 4.57 -0.15
CA GLN A 163 5.75 5.76 0.57
C GLN A 163 4.24 5.98 0.32
N PRO A 164 3.36 5.32 1.10
CA PRO A 164 1.91 5.33 0.85
C PRO A 164 1.25 6.70 0.92
N ARG A 165 1.89 7.65 1.59
CA ARG A 165 1.37 9.00 1.86
C ARG A 165 2.08 10.09 1.04
N HIS A 166 2.89 9.73 0.03
CA HIS A 166 3.62 10.71 -0.78
C HIS A 166 2.69 11.48 -1.73
N ALA A 167 2.41 12.75 -1.41
CA ALA A 167 1.41 13.58 -2.10
C ALA A 167 1.68 13.74 -3.60
N ALA A 168 2.92 14.08 -4.00
CA ALA A 168 3.23 14.27 -5.41
C ALA A 168 3.12 12.98 -6.25
N THR A 169 3.27 11.80 -5.63
CA THR A 169 3.03 10.53 -6.33
C THR A 169 1.55 10.28 -6.53
N HIS A 170 0.69 10.63 -5.57
CA HIS A 170 -0.76 10.56 -5.75
C HIS A 170 -1.24 11.52 -6.84
N ASP A 171 -0.74 12.76 -6.87
CA ASP A 171 -1.09 13.73 -7.90
C ASP A 171 -0.70 13.24 -9.31
N ASN A 172 0.53 12.72 -9.47
CA ASN A 172 1.00 12.18 -10.74
C ASN A 172 0.28 10.88 -11.14
N LEU A 173 -0.07 10.03 -10.17
CA LEU A 173 -0.87 8.83 -10.40
C LEU A 173 -2.24 9.20 -10.96
N GLU A 174 -2.91 10.19 -10.36
CA GLU A 174 -4.23 10.64 -10.81
C GLU A 174 -4.17 11.18 -12.24
N LEU A 175 -3.16 11.99 -12.57
CA LEU A 175 -2.96 12.46 -13.93
C LEU A 175 -2.66 11.32 -14.93
N ALA A 176 -1.88 10.31 -14.52
CA ALA A 176 -1.62 9.13 -15.33
C ALA A 176 -2.88 8.28 -15.55
N ARG A 177 -3.73 8.13 -14.52
CA ARG A 177 -5.03 7.44 -14.63
C ARG A 177 -5.97 8.14 -15.59
N GLN A 178 -6.07 9.47 -15.50
CA GLN A 178 -6.87 10.27 -16.43
C GLN A 178 -6.37 10.12 -17.87
N ARG A 179 -5.04 10.14 -18.09
CA ARG A 179 -4.45 9.96 -19.41
C ARG A 179 -4.63 8.54 -19.96
N ALA A 180 -4.71 7.54 -19.08
CA ALA A 180 -5.00 6.15 -19.41
C ALA A 180 -6.51 5.87 -19.53
N GLU A 181 -7.38 6.88 -19.36
CA GLU A 181 -8.84 6.74 -19.39
C GLU A 181 -9.35 5.68 -18.39
N LEU A 182 -8.66 5.55 -17.26
CA LEU A 182 -9.08 4.66 -16.17
C LEU A 182 -10.12 5.38 -15.31
N ASP A 183 -11.38 4.98 -15.44
CA ASP A 183 -12.47 5.52 -14.64
C ASP A 183 -12.13 5.49 -13.14
N GLY A 184 -12.43 6.60 -12.45
CA GLY A 184 -12.02 6.87 -11.07
C GLY A 184 -12.47 5.78 -10.11
N GLY A 185 -11.51 5.04 -9.57
CA GLY A 185 -11.73 3.94 -8.60
C GLY A 185 -12.12 4.40 -7.20
N THR A 186 -13.01 5.38 -7.08
CA THR A 186 -13.51 5.88 -5.79
C THR A 186 -15.01 5.68 -5.68
N GLY A 187 -15.47 4.47 -5.97
CA GLY A 187 -16.57 3.93 -5.20
C GLY A 187 -16.12 3.87 -3.75
N LEU A 188 -16.66 4.74 -2.88
CA LEU A 188 -16.44 4.72 -1.43
C LEU A 188 -17.11 3.47 -0.83
N GLU A 189 -16.68 2.28 -1.25
CA GLU A 189 -17.01 1.06 -0.55
C GLU A 189 -16.33 1.14 0.83
N PRO A 190 -17.09 1.11 1.94
CA PRO A 190 -16.52 1.27 3.27
C PRO A 190 -15.39 0.26 3.55
N THR A 191 -15.50 -0.95 3.02
CA THR A 191 -14.48 -2.01 3.10
C THR A 191 -13.17 -1.62 2.40
N ALA A 192 -13.25 -0.98 1.23
CA ALA A 192 -12.08 -0.47 0.51
C ALA A 192 -11.41 0.67 1.28
N ALA A 193 -12.19 1.55 1.92
CA ALA A 193 -11.66 2.62 2.76
C ALA A 193 -10.89 2.08 3.97
N TRP A 194 -11.40 1.02 4.63
CA TRP A 194 -10.68 0.36 5.71
C TRP A 194 -9.38 -0.30 5.23
N GLY A 195 -9.42 -1.01 4.08
CA GLY A 195 -8.22 -1.58 3.48
C GLY A 195 -7.16 -0.53 3.17
N ALA A 196 -7.55 0.59 2.55
CA ALA A 196 -6.67 1.71 2.26
C ALA A 196 -6.07 2.33 3.53
N TYR A 197 -6.86 2.50 4.60
CA TYR A 197 -6.36 2.97 5.89
C TYR A 197 -5.31 2.03 6.49
N LEU A 198 -5.55 0.71 6.45
CA LEU A 198 -4.60 -0.28 6.98
C LEU A 198 -3.32 -0.33 6.13
N ALA A 199 -3.43 -0.19 4.81
CA ALA A 199 -2.31 -0.18 3.88
C ALA A 199 -1.52 1.15 3.86
N ALA A 200 -2.04 2.23 4.45
CA ALA A 200 -1.36 3.53 4.51
C ALA A 200 -0.16 3.56 5.47
N TRP A 201 -0.02 2.53 6.31
CA TRP A 201 1.05 2.39 7.29
C TRP A 201 2.22 1.61 6.71
N THR A 202 3.42 2.13 6.89
CA THR A 202 4.63 1.38 6.57
C THR A 202 4.82 0.19 7.51
N PRO A 203 5.55 -0.87 7.10
CA PRO A 203 5.82 -2.01 7.98
C PRO A 203 6.46 -1.62 9.31
N GLY A 204 7.36 -0.63 9.31
CA GLY A 204 8.00 -0.10 10.51
C GLY A 204 7.01 0.58 11.46
N GLU A 205 6.14 1.45 10.93
CA GLU A 205 5.13 2.13 11.73
C GLU A 205 4.10 1.16 12.31
N ALA A 206 3.67 0.16 11.52
CA ALA A 206 2.74 -0.87 11.98
C ALA A 206 3.28 -1.64 13.20
N ARG A 207 4.59 -1.91 13.25
CA ARG A 207 5.24 -2.54 14.41
C ARG A 207 5.24 -1.62 15.63
N TRP A 208 5.52 -0.33 15.45
CA TRP A 208 5.48 0.64 16.55
C TRP A 208 4.07 0.81 17.11
N LEU A 209 3.05 0.85 16.25
CA LEU A 209 1.64 0.86 16.69
C LEU A 209 1.28 -0.41 17.47
N ALA A 210 1.70 -1.58 16.99
CA ALA A 210 1.51 -2.85 17.69
C ALA A 210 2.14 -2.83 19.09
N LEU A 211 3.38 -2.34 19.23
CA LEU A 211 4.06 -2.20 20.52
C LEU A 211 3.34 -1.21 21.44
N LEU A 212 2.90 -0.07 20.89
CA LEU A 212 2.12 0.93 21.62
C LEU A 212 0.80 0.37 22.15
N GLY A 213 0.17 -0.57 21.45
CA GLY A 213 -1.02 -1.28 21.91
C GLY A 213 -0.71 -2.34 22.98
N LEU A 214 0.35 -3.13 22.78
CA LEU A 214 0.71 -4.24 23.67
C LEU A 214 1.20 -3.78 25.05
N GLY A 215 1.95 -2.67 25.12
CA GLY A 215 2.50 -2.15 26.38
C GLY A 215 1.43 -1.85 27.45
N PRO A 216 0.47 -0.94 27.19
CA PRO A 216 -0.64 -0.64 28.10
C PRO A 216 -1.52 -1.86 28.40
N LEU A 217 -1.73 -2.74 27.42
CA LEU A 217 -2.45 -4.00 27.64
C LEU A 217 -1.74 -4.88 28.68
N ALA A 218 -0.42 -5.07 28.55
CA ALA A 218 0.36 -5.83 29.53
C ALA A 218 0.30 -5.20 30.94
N VAL A 219 0.37 -3.87 31.03
CA VAL A 219 0.25 -3.14 32.31
C VAL A 219 -1.13 -3.33 32.94
N THR A 220 -2.21 -3.20 32.16
CA THR A 220 -3.58 -3.36 32.68
C THR A 220 -3.87 -4.79 33.12
N LEU A 221 -3.40 -5.80 32.37
CA LEU A 221 -3.48 -7.20 32.76
C LEU A 221 -2.68 -7.51 34.03
N LEU A 222 -1.50 -6.91 34.20
CA LEU A 222 -0.70 -7.07 35.42
C LEU A 222 -1.43 -6.46 36.63
N ILE A 223 -2.02 -5.27 36.49
CA ILE A 223 -2.82 -4.64 37.54
C ILE A 223 -4.03 -5.51 37.91
N GLU A 224 -4.74 -6.05 36.90
CA GLU A 224 -5.85 -6.98 37.12
C GLU A 224 -5.39 -8.24 37.86
N ALA A 225 -4.27 -8.84 37.46
CA ALA A 225 -3.73 -10.04 38.10
C ALA A 225 -3.33 -9.81 39.56
N LEU A 226 -2.80 -8.63 39.89
CA LEU A 226 -2.33 -8.31 41.24
C LEU A 226 -3.44 -7.83 42.18
N ARG A 227 -4.37 -7.00 41.68
CA ARG A 227 -5.41 -6.35 42.51
C ARG A 227 -6.78 -6.98 42.38
N GLY A 228 -7.07 -7.61 41.24
CA GLY A 228 -8.39 -8.09 40.88
C GLY A 228 -9.44 -6.97 40.78
N GLY A 229 -10.70 -7.38 40.61
CA GLY A 229 -11.86 -6.48 40.67
C GLY A 229 -12.46 -6.11 39.30
N ARG A 230 -13.74 -5.71 39.32
CA ARG A 230 -14.52 -5.45 38.09
C ARG A 230 -13.98 -4.27 37.28
N ALA A 231 -13.47 -3.23 37.95
CA ALA A 231 -12.89 -2.08 37.27
C ALA A 231 -11.62 -2.46 36.49
N ALA A 232 -10.68 -3.18 37.13
CA ALA A 232 -9.47 -3.65 36.47
C ALA A 232 -9.77 -4.52 35.24
N MET A 233 -10.75 -5.42 35.36
CA MET A 233 -11.24 -6.23 34.24
C MET A 233 -11.79 -5.38 33.08
N LEU A 234 -12.55 -4.32 33.36
CA LEU A 234 -13.06 -3.42 32.31
C LEU A 234 -11.93 -2.63 31.63
N TRP A 235 -10.94 -2.15 32.40
CA TRP A 235 -9.77 -1.47 31.83
C TRP A 235 -8.94 -2.40 30.94
N ALA A 236 -8.71 -3.63 31.38
CA ALA A 236 -8.03 -4.65 30.58
C ALA A 236 -8.82 -4.99 29.30
N GLY A 237 -10.15 -5.11 29.40
CA GLY A 237 -11.02 -5.32 28.23
C GLY A 237 -10.95 -4.18 27.22
N SER A 238 -11.01 -2.93 27.68
CA SER A 238 -10.87 -1.75 26.80
C SER A 238 -9.48 -1.67 26.18
N ALA A 239 -8.43 -1.92 26.97
CA ALA A 239 -7.05 -1.95 26.46
C ALA A 239 -6.86 -3.05 25.40
N LEU A 240 -7.52 -4.19 25.54
CA LEU A 240 -7.47 -5.28 24.55
C LEU A 240 -8.09 -4.86 23.21
N VAL A 241 -9.24 -4.17 23.25
CA VAL A 241 -9.87 -3.66 22.02
C VAL A 241 -8.97 -2.64 21.32
N VAL A 242 -8.42 -1.68 22.08
CA VAL A 242 -7.49 -0.68 21.52
C VAL A 242 -6.24 -1.34 20.96
N ALA A 243 -5.65 -2.30 21.68
CA ALA A 243 -4.49 -3.06 21.20
C ALA A 243 -4.83 -3.80 19.90
N GLY A 244 -6.01 -4.41 19.79
CA GLY A 244 -6.47 -5.06 18.56
C GLY A 244 -6.55 -4.10 17.36
N VAL A 245 -7.08 -2.89 17.56
CA VAL A 245 -7.12 -1.86 16.51
C VAL A 245 -5.72 -1.40 16.09
N LEU A 246 -4.83 -1.16 17.05
CA LEU A 246 -3.44 -0.74 16.77
C LEU A 246 -2.60 -1.86 16.15
N PHE A 247 -2.94 -3.12 16.40
CA PHE A 247 -2.27 -4.29 15.82
C PHE A 247 -2.78 -4.61 14.40
N ALA A 248 -3.95 -4.07 14.00
CA ALA A 248 -4.59 -4.38 12.72
C ALA A 248 -3.73 -4.07 11.48
N PRO A 249 -2.99 -2.94 11.38
CA PRO A 249 -2.13 -2.68 10.22
C PRO A 249 -1.01 -3.72 10.06
N LEU A 250 -0.44 -4.19 11.17
CA LEU A 250 0.61 -5.21 11.16
C LEU A 250 0.06 -6.56 10.67
N VAL A 251 -1.11 -6.96 11.17
CA VAL A 251 -1.79 -8.17 10.71
C VAL A 251 -2.13 -8.07 9.23
N HIS A 252 -2.70 -6.95 8.80
CA HIS A 252 -3.05 -6.73 7.40
C HIS A 252 -1.82 -6.87 6.50
N GLY A 253 -0.70 -6.23 6.85
CA GLY A 253 0.55 -6.36 6.11
C GLY A 253 1.08 -7.79 6.03
N HIS A 254 0.92 -8.60 7.08
CA HIS A 254 1.29 -10.01 7.05
C HIS A 254 0.34 -10.86 6.21
N LEU A 255 -0.97 -10.60 6.26
CA LEU A 255 -1.96 -11.35 5.49
C LEU A 255 -1.85 -11.08 3.99
N THR A 256 -1.45 -9.87 3.60
CA THR A 256 -1.25 -9.48 2.19
C THR A 256 0.21 -9.62 1.74
N ALA A 257 1.12 -10.05 2.63
CA ALA A 257 2.54 -10.20 2.34
C ALA A 257 2.82 -11.21 1.22
N ASP A 258 1.97 -12.21 1.05
CA ASP A 258 2.12 -13.24 0.00
C ASP A 258 1.43 -12.86 -1.32
N GLU A 259 0.55 -11.86 -1.30
CA GLU A 259 -0.17 -11.41 -2.50
C GLU A 259 0.81 -10.80 -3.49
N ARG A 260 0.88 -11.31 -4.72
CA ARG A 260 1.73 -10.75 -5.78
C ARG A 260 0.86 -9.98 -6.76
N PRO A 261 0.41 -8.75 -6.42
CA PRO A 261 -0.50 -7.99 -7.25
C PRO A 261 0.19 -7.55 -8.54
N GLN A 262 -0.50 -7.75 -9.65
CA GLN A 262 -0.11 -7.27 -10.97
C GLN A 262 -1.24 -6.42 -11.54
N MET A 263 -0.88 -5.51 -12.42
CA MET A 263 -1.84 -4.64 -13.10
C MET A 263 -1.83 -4.92 -14.59
N VAL A 264 -3.01 -4.99 -15.19
CA VAL A 264 -3.15 -5.11 -16.65
C VAL A 264 -2.76 -3.79 -17.31
N ILE A 265 -1.75 -3.82 -18.18
CA ILE A 265 -1.27 -2.66 -18.93
C ILE A 265 -1.64 -2.70 -20.42
N ALA A 266 -2.33 -3.75 -20.87
CA ALA A 266 -2.89 -3.81 -22.21
C ALA A 266 -4.09 -2.82 -22.36
N PRO A 267 -4.05 -1.83 -23.26
CA PRO A 267 -5.11 -0.82 -23.40
C PRO A 267 -6.49 -1.38 -23.74
N GLU A 268 -6.55 -2.45 -24.53
CA GLU A 268 -7.81 -3.11 -24.91
C GLU A 268 -8.29 -4.14 -23.87
N GLY A 269 -7.60 -4.23 -22.73
CA GLY A 269 -7.73 -5.30 -21.76
C GLY A 269 -7.13 -6.61 -22.27
N VAL A 270 -7.06 -7.60 -21.38
CA VAL A 270 -6.41 -8.88 -21.65
C VAL A 270 -7.38 -10.04 -21.49
N SER A 271 -7.26 -11.02 -22.39
CA SER A 271 -8.04 -12.25 -22.34
C SER A 271 -7.30 -13.30 -21.51
N LEU A 272 -7.93 -13.75 -20.43
CA LEU A 272 -7.43 -14.84 -19.61
C LEU A 272 -7.72 -16.17 -20.27
N ARG A 273 -6.70 -17.01 -20.35
CA ARG A 273 -6.78 -18.29 -21.07
C ARG A 273 -6.69 -19.48 -20.14
N SER A 274 -7.31 -20.60 -20.51
CA SER A 274 -7.27 -21.84 -19.71
C SER A 274 -5.88 -22.47 -19.64
N GLU A 275 -5.09 -22.31 -20.71
CA GLU A 275 -3.72 -22.82 -20.82
C GLU A 275 -2.77 -21.71 -21.27
N ALA A 276 -1.49 -21.83 -20.92
CA ALA A 276 -0.38 -20.93 -21.29
C ALA A 276 -0.01 -21.01 -22.78
N ARG A 277 -0.98 -20.76 -23.67
CA ARG A 277 -0.82 -20.75 -25.12
C ARG A 277 -1.84 -19.83 -25.77
N THR A 278 -1.47 -19.21 -26.88
CA THR A 278 -2.31 -18.21 -27.56
C THR A 278 -3.60 -18.78 -28.15
N GLY A 279 -3.64 -20.08 -28.45
CA GLY A 279 -4.78 -20.76 -29.07
C GLY A 279 -5.71 -21.51 -28.11
N SER A 280 -5.59 -21.32 -26.80
CA SER A 280 -6.50 -21.93 -25.80
C SER A 280 -7.74 -21.08 -25.58
N THR A 281 -8.76 -21.69 -24.97
CA THR A 281 -10.06 -21.06 -24.73
C THR A 281 -9.92 -19.88 -23.77
N VAL A 282 -10.61 -18.78 -24.08
CA VAL A 282 -10.71 -17.61 -23.20
C VAL A 282 -11.70 -17.94 -22.08
N VAL A 283 -11.22 -17.86 -20.84
CA VAL A 283 -11.99 -18.14 -19.62
C VAL A 283 -12.64 -16.86 -19.09
N ALA A 284 -11.91 -15.75 -19.13
CA ALA A 284 -12.37 -14.44 -18.69
C ALA A 284 -11.64 -13.31 -19.45
N ARG A 285 -12.02 -12.07 -19.20
CA ARG A 285 -11.33 -10.89 -19.71
C ARG A 285 -11.15 -9.89 -18.59
N ALA A 286 -9.94 -9.38 -18.42
CA ALA A 286 -9.62 -8.32 -17.48
C ALA A 286 -9.48 -6.99 -18.23
N ALA A 287 -9.99 -5.91 -17.66
CA ALA A 287 -9.91 -4.57 -18.23
C ALA A 287 -8.52 -3.95 -18.05
N ALA A 288 -8.21 -2.92 -18.82
CA ALA A 288 -7.00 -2.13 -18.61
C ALA A 288 -6.99 -1.52 -17.19
N GLY A 289 -5.85 -1.54 -16.52
CA GLY A 289 -5.70 -1.05 -15.16
C GLY A 289 -6.30 -1.93 -14.06
N GLU A 290 -6.94 -3.06 -14.41
CA GLU A 290 -7.47 -4.01 -13.43
C GLU A 290 -6.34 -4.71 -12.66
N ASP A 291 -6.57 -4.91 -11.36
CA ASP A 291 -5.67 -5.62 -10.48
C ASP A 291 -5.94 -7.12 -10.48
N VAL A 292 -4.89 -7.90 -10.68
CA VAL A 292 -4.93 -9.36 -10.70
C VAL A 292 -3.85 -9.94 -9.78
N LEU A 293 -4.14 -11.06 -9.14
CA LEU A 293 -3.19 -11.72 -8.24
C LEU A 293 -2.42 -12.80 -8.98
N ARG A 294 -1.09 -12.68 -9.03
CA ARG A 294 -0.24 -13.73 -9.60
C ARG A 294 -0.24 -14.98 -8.72
N ARG A 295 -0.57 -16.12 -9.32
CA ARG A 295 -0.53 -17.46 -8.67
C ARG A 295 0.66 -18.30 -9.14
N ASP A 296 0.93 -18.29 -10.44
CA ASP A 296 2.06 -19.02 -11.02
C ASP A 296 2.71 -18.21 -12.14
N ALA A 297 3.93 -18.59 -12.53
CA ALA A 297 4.59 -18.01 -13.70
C ALA A 297 5.44 -19.01 -14.46
N LEU A 298 5.26 -18.96 -15.77
CA LEU A 298 6.15 -19.51 -16.78
C LEU A 298 7.01 -18.35 -17.37
N PRO A 299 7.98 -18.64 -18.25
CA PRO A 299 8.85 -17.60 -18.81
C PRO A 299 8.08 -16.47 -19.51
N GLU A 300 7.12 -16.80 -20.37
CA GLU A 300 6.34 -15.82 -21.16
C GLU A 300 4.91 -15.62 -20.65
N TRP A 301 4.45 -16.47 -19.74
CA TRP A 301 3.06 -16.50 -19.28
C TRP A 301 2.98 -16.41 -17.76
N ILE A 302 1.97 -15.71 -17.27
CA ILE A 302 1.67 -15.60 -15.84
C ILE A 302 0.25 -16.11 -15.63
N GLN A 303 0.09 -16.99 -14.64
CA GLN A 303 -1.24 -17.39 -14.19
C GLN A 303 -1.69 -16.39 -13.15
N VAL A 304 -2.85 -15.78 -13.40
CA VAL A 304 -3.43 -14.75 -12.56
C VAL A 304 -4.82 -15.16 -12.09
N GLU A 305 -5.22 -14.64 -10.95
CA GLU A 305 -6.54 -14.76 -10.35
C GLU A 305 -7.23 -13.40 -10.33
N LEU A 306 -8.46 -13.34 -10.84
CA LEU A 306 -9.32 -12.16 -10.73
C LEU A 306 -9.97 -12.07 -9.35
N ALA A 307 -10.58 -10.93 -9.04
CA ALA A 307 -11.31 -10.72 -7.79
C ALA A 307 -12.47 -11.70 -7.55
N ASP A 308 -13.02 -12.30 -8.62
CA ASP A 308 -14.07 -13.32 -8.56
C ASP A 308 -13.54 -14.75 -8.30
N GLY A 309 -12.22 -14.91 -8.19
CA GLY A 309 -11.53 -16.20 -8.05
C GLY A 309 -11.25 -16.92 -9.36
N THR A 310 -11.58 -16.32 -10.51
CA THR A 310 -11.32 -16.93 -11.82
C THR A 310 -9.83 -16.96 -12.10
N LEU A 311 -9.32 -18.15 -12.42
CA LEU A 311 -7.92 -18.38 -12.80
C LEU A 311 -7.75 -18.41 -14.32
N GLY A 312 -6.66 -17.81 -14.80
CA GLY A 312 -6.26 -17.93 -16.19
C GLY A 312 -4.86 -17.42 -16.48
N TRP A 313 -4.36 -17.79 -17.66
CA TRP A 313 -3.03 -17.46 -18.15
C TRP A 313 -3.07 -16.22 -19.04
N VAL A 314 -2.10 -15.34 -18.82
CA VAL A 314 -1.94 -14.06 -19.50
C VAL A 314 -0.48 -13.88 -19.93
N PRO A 315 -0.20 -13.30 -21.12
CA PRO A 315 1.17 -12.97 -21.50
C PRO A 315 1.83 -12.00 -20.52
N ARG A 316 3.06 -12.28 -20.10
CA ARG A 316 3.81 -11.45 -19.14
C ARG A 316 3.95 -9.99 -19.59
N ALA A 317 4.07 -9.75 -20.90
CA ALA A 317 4.24 -8.40 -21.46
C ALA A 317 3.00 -7.50 -21.28
N GLU A 318 1.83 -8.08 -21.02
CA GLU A 318 0.57 -7.34 -20.82
C GLU A 318 0.32 -7.02 -19.34
N LEU A 319 1.22 -7.43 -18.45
CA LEU A 319 1.11 -7.27 -17.01
C LEU A 319 2.29 -6.49 -16.44
N PHE A 320 1.98 -5.64 -15.48
CA PHE A 320 2.95 -4.90 -14.71
C PHE A 320 3.01 -5.43 -13.27
N ASP A 321 4.21 -5.73 -12.77
CA ASP A 321 4.41 -6.18 -11.39
C ASP A 321 4.45 -4.97 -10.44
N LEU A 322 3.50 -4.91 -9.50
CA LEU A 322 3.42 -3.80 -8.54
C LEU A 322 4.42 -3.94 -7.38
N ARG A 323 5.18 -5.05 -7.30
CA ARG A 323 6.21 -5.28 -6.26
C ARG A 323 7.65 -4.98 -6.71
N ARG A 324 7.83 -4.22 -7.78
CA ARG A 324 9.14 -3.78 -8.30
C ARG A 324 10.04 -3.13 -7.24
#